data_AF-A0A8T4E2V1-F1
#
_entry.id   AF-A0A8T4E2V1-F1
#
_cell.length_a   1.000
_cell.length_b   1.000
_cell.length_c   1.000
_cell.angle_alpha   90.00
_cell.angle_beta   90.00
_cell.angle_gamma   90.00
#
_symmetry.space_group_name_H-M   'P 1'
#
loop_
_entity.id
_entity.type
_entity.pdbx_description
1 polymer ?
#
loop_
_entity_poly.entity_id
_entity_poly.type
_entity_poly.pdbx_seq_one_letter_code
_entity_poly.pdbx_strand_id
1 'polypeptide(L)'
;MGKKVFFAVSFVFLMAVGAIFLIGHFAGQVSQTACQGRQDDLFALLGEENHCQSDSDCSVASFGCPFGCHTLVSLDANITRLEESVLEYREECAECSYQCGTGPKETEIKCRQNKCVWIPAVPSPNETIE
;
A
#
# COMPACT_ATOMS: atom_id res chain seq x y z
N MET A 1 -60.99 -17.38 -16.92
CA MET A 1 -59.76 -17.89 -16.27
C MET A 1 -58.58 -17.20 -16.94
N GLY A 2 -57.80 -16.35 -16.27
CA GLY A 2 -56.67 -15.67 -16.94
C GLY A 2 -55.92 -14.64 -16.10
N LYS A 3 -56.61 -13.94 -15.19
CA LYS A 3 -55.95 -12.93 -14.33
C LYS A 3 -55.12 -13.52 -13.18
N LYS A 4 -55.47 -14.72 -12.69
CA LYS A 4 -54.76 -15.38 -11.58
C LYS A 4 -53.42 -16.01 -11.99
N VAL A 5 -53.29 -16.43 -13.25
CA VAL A 5 -52.06 -17.04 -13.79
C VAL A 5 -51.01 -15.96 -14.08
N PHE A 6 -51.43 -14.80 -14.58
CA PHE A 6 -50.52 -13.69 -14.92
C PHE A 6 -49.80 -13.10 -13.68
N PHE A 7 -50.50 -13.00 -12.54
CA PHE A 7 -49.91 -12.51 -11.29
C PHE A 7 -48.89 -13.50 -10.69
N ALA A 8 -49.11 -14.81 -10.81
CA ALA A 8 -48.20 -15.80 -10.25
C ALA A 8 -46.86 -15.85 -11.01
N VAL A 9 -46.91 -15.72 -12.34
CA VAL A 9 -45.69 -15.76 -13.19
C VAL A 9 -44.81 -14.52 -12.98
N SER A 10 -45.42 -13.34 -12.79
CA SER A 10 -44.68 -12.10 -12.55
C SER A 10 -43.96 -12.09 -11.18
N PHE A 11 -44.56 -12.69 -10.15
CA PHE A 11 -43.97 -12.76 -8.81
C PHE A 11 -42.76 -13.72 -8.75
N VAL A 12 -42.84 -14.84 -9.45
CA VAL A 12 -41.72 -15.80 -9.56
C VAL A 12 -40.54 -15.18 -10.31
N PHE A 13 -40.82 -14.38 -11.35
CA PHE A 13 -39.77 -13.66 -12.09
C PHE A 13 -39.09 -12.58 -11.24
N LEU A 14 -39.84 -11.81 -10.44
CA LEU A 14 -39.29 -10.81 -9.52
C LEU A 14 -38.42 -11.45 -8.41
N MET A 15 -38.84 -12.59 -7.87
CA MET A 15 -38.06 -13.35 -6.88
C MET A 15 -36.77 -13.91 -7.50
N ALA A 16 -36.82 -14.44 -8.72
CA ALA A 16 -35.64 -14.96 -9.42
C ALA A 16 -34.64 -13.86 -9.80
N VAL A 17 -35.12 -12.72 -10.31
CA VAL A 17 -34.26 -11.56 -10.64
C VAL A 17 -33.68 -10.92 -9.36
N GLY A 18 -34.45 -10.86 -8.26
CA GLY A 18 -33.97 -10.39 -6.96
C GLY A 18 -32.89 -11.30 -6.35
N ALA A 19 -33.02 -12.62 -6.47
CA ALA A 19 -32.01 -13.58 -6.00
C ALA A 19 -30.71 -13.49 -6.81
N ILE A 20 -30.79 -13.28 -8.13
CA ILE A 20 -29.61 -13.10 -9.01
C ILE A 20 -28.87 -11.80 -8.65
N PHE A 21 -29.60 -10.72 -8.32
CA PHE A 21 -29.00 -9.44 -7.92
C PHE A 21 -28.25 -9.50 -6.58
N LEU A 22 -28.67 -10.37 -5.64
CA LEU A 22 -28.03 -10.51 -4.33
C LEU A 22 -26.73 -11.33 -4.37
N ILE A 23 -26.62 -12.31 -5.27
CA ILE A 23 -25.44 -13.19 -5.33
C ILE A 23 -24.24 -12.48 -5.99
N GLY A 24 -24.48 -11.52 -6.91
CA GLY A 24 -23.41 -10.82 -7.62
C GLY A 24 -22.58 -9.82 -6.79
N HIS A 25 -23.10 -9.32 -5.66
CA HIS A 25 -22.40 -8.29 -4.87
C HIS A 25 -21.28 -8.82 -3.97
N PHE A 26 -21.34 -10.09 -3.54
CA PHE A 26 -20.41 -10.60 -2.53
C PHE A 26 -19.04 -11.05 -3.08
N ALA A 27 -18.96 -11.39 -4.37
CA ALA A 27 -17.72 -11.93 -4.94
C ALA A 27 -16.63 -10.87 -5.17
N GLY A 28 -16.99 -9.60 -5.36
CA GLY A 28 -16.04 -8.52 -5.65
C GLY A 28 -15.31 -7.94 -4.43
N GLN A 29 -15.83 -8.12 -3.21
CA GLN A 29 -15.28 -7.46 -2.02
C GLN A 29 -14.12 -8.22 -1.36
N VAL A 30 -14.00 -9.53 -1.59
CA VAL A 30 -13.01 -10.39 -0.90
C VAL A 30 -11.57 -10.04 -1.32
N SER A 31 -11.34 -9.72 -2.60
CA SER A 31 -10.01 -9.39 -3.13
C SER A 31 -9.46 -8.08 -2.55
N GLN A 32 -10.30 -7.06 -2.38
CA GLN A 32 -9.84 -5.74 -1.93
C GLN A 32 -9.43 -5.75 -0.45
N THR A 33 -10.14 -6.51 0.40
CA THR A 33 -9.81 -6.64 1.82
C THR A 33 -8.54 -7.44 2.07
N ALA A 34 -8.27 -8.46 1.24
CA ALA A 34 -7.05 -9.27 1.37
C ALA A 34 -5.78 -8.44 1.08
N CYS A 35 -5.86 -7.59 0.06
CA CYS A 35 -4.75 -6.72 -0.31
C CYS A 35 -4.49 -5.62 0.72
N GLN A 36 -5.54 -5.07 1.32
CA GLN A 36 -5.36 -4.14 2.43
C GLN A 36 -4.64 -4.81 3.60
N GLY A 37 -5.03 -6.04 3.96
CA GLY A 37 -4.37 -6.78 5.03
C GLY A 37 -2.88 -7.03 4.75
N ARG A 38 -2.53 -7.51 3.55
CA ARG A 38 -1.12 -7.69 3.15
C ARG A 38 -0.34 -6.38 3.13
N GLN A 39 -0.97 -5.28 2.70
CA GLN A 39 -0.35 -3.98 2.74
C GLN A 39 -0.05 -3.57 4.19
N ASP A 40 -1.00 -3.73 5.10
CA ASP A 40 -0.83 -3.41 6.52
C ASP A 40 0.31 -4.23 7.14
N ASP A 41 0.39 -5.54 6.83
CA ASP A 41 1.47 -6.42 7.26
C ASP A 41 2.85 -5.96 6.74
N LEU A 42 2.91 -5.52 5.48
CA LEU A 42 4.12 -4.94 4.88
C LEU A 42 4.56 -3.66 5.57
N PHE A 43 3.64 -2.75 5.89
CA PHE A 43 3.97 -1.52 6.61
C PHE A 43 4.39 -1.79 8.06
N ALA A 44 3.82 -2.82 8.70
CA ALA A 44 4.27 -3.28 10.01
C ALA A 44 5.71 -3.83 9.93
N LEU A 45 6.00 -4.69 8.95
CA LEU A 45 7.34 -5.22 8.68
C LEU A 45 8.35 -4.09 8.42
N LEU A 46 8.02 -3.14 7.55
CA LEU A 46 8.87 -1.97 7.33
C LEU A 46 9.08 -1.17 8.62
N GLY A 47 8.04 -1.09 9.47
CA GLY A 47 8.13 -0.48 10.79
C GLY A 47 9.12 -1.18 11.72
N GLU A 48 9.28 -2.51 11.64
CA GLU A 48 10.29 -3.27 12.38
C GLU A 48 11.70 -2.97 11.85
N GLU A 49 11.86 -2.97 10.53
CA GLU A 49 13.15 -2.81 9.83
C GLU A 49 13.63 -1.34 9.77
N ASN A 50 12.73 -0.37 9.95
CA ASN A 50 13.08 1.04 10.15
C ASN A 50 13.37 1.27 11.64
N HIS A 51 14.62 1.16 12.04
CA HIS A 51 15.06 1.51 13.38
C HIS A 51 16.48 2.11 13.34
N CYS A 52 16.88 2.81 14.40
CA CYS A 52 18.22 3.41 14.50
C CYS A 52 18.57 3.83 15.94
N GLN A 53 19.86 3.99 16.19
CA GLN A 53 20.39 4.67 17.39
C GLN A 53 21.11 5.98 17.02
N SER A 54 21.66 6.07 15.81
CA SER A 54 22.40 7.20 15.27
C SER A 54 22.05 7.47 13.81
N ASP A 55 22.36 8.67 13.30
CA ASP A 55 22.12 9.02 11.89
C ASP A 55 22.84 8.05 10.92
N SER A 56 24.00 7.51 11.31
CA SER A 56 24.78 6.57 10.50
C SER A 56 24.20 5.17 10.43
N ASP A 57 23.19 4.84 11.25
CA ASP A 57 22.53 3.54 11.18
C ASP A 57 21.46 3.50 10.09
N CYS A 58 21.18 4.63 9.45
CA CYS A 58 20.10 4.74 8.47
C CYS A 58 20.60 4.56 7.04
N SER A 59 19.82 3.83 6.25
CA SER A 59 20.06 3.59 4.83
C SER A 59 18.80 3.86 4.01
N VAL A 60 19.00 4.05 2.70
CA VAL A 60 17.91 4.17 1.71
C VAL A 60 17.86 2.88 0.91
N ALA A 61 16.66 2.31 0.83
CA ALA A 61 16.33 1.20 -0.05
C ALA A 61 15.19 1.59 -0.99
N SER A 62 15.02 0.83 -2.08
CA SER A 62 13.98 1.07 -3.08
C SER A 62 13.25 -0.23 -3.40
N PHE A 63 12.16 -0.48 -2.66
CA PHE A 63 11.32 -1.67 -2.87
C PHE A 63 10.20 -1.41 -3.90
N GLY A 64 9.84 -0.15 -4.14
CA GLY A 64 8.73 0.21 -5.02
C GLY A 64 7.38 0.09 -4.34
N CYS A 65 6.38 -0.42 -5.07
CA CYS A 65 5.01 -0.59 -4.56
C CYS A 65 4.99 -1.63 -3.43
N PRO A 66 4.41 -1.34 -2.25
CA PRO A 66 3.54 -0.20 -1.93
C PRO A 66 4.23 1.00 -1.24
N PHE A 67 5.54 0.92 -0.97
CA PHE A 67 6.29 1.92 -0.17
C PHE A 67 6.70 3.18 -0.95
N GLY A 68 6.60 3.17 -2.27
CA GLY A 68 7.04 4.28 -3.13
C GLY A 68 8.51 4.15 -3.52
N CYS A 69 9.15 5.29 -3.80
CA CYS A 69 10.45 5.31 -4.47
C CYS A 69 11.63 5.08 -3.51
N HIS A 70 11.58 5.74 -2.35
CA HIS A 70 12.69 5.82 -1.41
C HIS A 70 12.16 5.44 -0.05
N THR A 71 12.63 4.31 0.46
CA THR A 71 12.25 3.73 1.75
C THR A 71 13.44 3.81 2.67
N LEU A 72 13.26 4.40 3.85
CA LEU A 72 14.33 4.46 4.85
C LEU A 72 14.26 3.22 5.75
N VAL A 73 15.40 2.62 6.02
CA VAL A 73 15.54 1.41 6.85
C VAL A 73 16.83 1.49 7.68
N SER A 74 16.95 0.61 8.68
CA SER A 74 18.22 0.40 9.38
C SER A 74 19.25 -0.24 8.44
N LEU A 75 20.54 -0.04 8.71
CA LEU A 75 21.64 -0.70 8.00
C LEU A 75 21.66 -2.22 8.20
N ASP A 76 21.18 -2.70 9.34
CA ASP A 76 21.06 -4.12 9.66
C ASP A 76 19.66 -4.70 9.34
N ALA A 77 18.83 -3.93 8.63
CA ALA A 77 17.51 -4.37 8.21
C ALA A 77 17.57 -5.64 7.37
N ASN A 78 16.58 -6.52 7.52
CA ASN A 78 16.42 -7.72 6.70
C ASN A 78 15.81 -7.38 5.34
N ILE A 79 16.64 -6.84 4.44
CA ILE A 79 16.24 -6.40 3.10
C ILE A 79 15.60 -7.53 2.30
N THR A 80 16.13 -8.76 2.38
CA THR A 80 15.61 -9.91 1.65
C THR A 80 14.17 -10.23 2.05
N ARG A 81 13.86 -10.21 3.35
CA ARG A 81 12.48 -10.44 3.84
C ARG A 81 11.50 -9.38 3.33
N LEU A 82 11.94 -8.12 3.27
CA LEU A 82 11.14 -7.02 2.71
C LEU A 82 10.90 -7.20 1.21
N GLU A 83 11.93 -7.55 0.44
CA GLU A 83 11.82 -7.77 -1.02
C GLU A 83 10.88 -8.94 -1.34
N GLU A 84 11.02 -10.06 -0.64
CA GLU A 84 10.15 -11.24 -0.80
C GLU A 84 8.69 -10.88 -0.49
N SER A 85 8.44 -10.21 0.64
CA SER A 85 7.08 -9.82 1.02
C SER A 85 6.45 -8.82 0.04
N VAL A 86 7.26 -7.91 -0.51
CA VAL A 86 6.82 -6.95 -1.54
C VAL A 86 6.49 -7.67 -2.85
N LEU A 87 7.28 -8.68 -3.23
CA LEU A 87 7.01 -9.48 -4.42
C LEU A 87 5.67 -10.21 -4.28
N GLU A 88 5.42 -10.87 -3.16
CA GLU A 88 4.14 -11.55 -2.88
C GLU A 88 2.94 -10.59 -2.97
N TYR A 89 3.08 -9.39 -2.40
CA TYR A 89 2.03 -8.37 -2.50
C TYR A 89 1.77 -7.97 -3.96
N ARG A 90 2.82 -7.79 -4.76
CA ARG A 90 2.69 -7.37 -6.17
C ARG A 90 2.07 -8.45 -7.06
N GLU A 91 2.29 -9.72 -6.76
CA GLU A 91 1.70 -10.83 -7.51
C GLU A 91 0.17 -10.94 -7.30
N GLU A 92 -0.32 -10.59 -6.12
CA GLU A 92 -1.73 -10.81 -5.76
C GLU A 92 -2.59 -9.56 -5.81
N CYS A 93 -1.99 -8.37 -5.66
CA CYS A 93 -2.72 -7.15 -5.41
C CYS A 93 -2.68 -6.18 -6.58
N ALA A 94 -1.79 -5.19 -6.54
CA ALA A 94 -1.84 -4.07 -7.47
C ALA A 94 -0.46 -3.57 -7.85
N GLU A 95 -0.36 -3.08 -9.08
CA GLU A 95 0.78 -2.29 -9.54
C GLU A 95 0.58 -0.81 -9.18
N CYS A 96 1.59 -0.22 -8.55
CA CYS A 96 1.65 1.21 -8.32
C CYS A 96 2.51 1.88 -9.41
N SER A 97 2.11 3.08 -9.84
CA SER A 97 2.95 3.93 -10.69
C SER A 97 3.40 5.15 -9.89
N TYR A 98 4.71 5.38 -9.83
CA TYR A 98 5.31 6.51 -9.13
C TYR A 98 6.16 7.35 -10.09
N GLN A 99 6.01 8.67 -10.01
CA GLN A 99 6.95 9.61 -10.60
C GLN A 99 8.02 9.93 -9.56
N CYS A 100 9.11 9.17 -9.58
CA CYS A 100 10.18 9.31 -8.60
C CYS A 100 11.06 10.52 -8.90
N GLY A 101 11.11 11.46 -7.96
CA GLY A 101 12.11 12.54 -7.95
C GLY A 101 13.44 12.08 -7.36
N THR A 102 14.34 13.04 -7.18
CA THR A 102 15.61 12.82 -6.47
C THR A 102 15.34 12.35 -5.04
N GLY A 103 16.03 11.29 -4.63
CA GLY A 103 15.93 10.76 -3.27
C GLY A 103 16.64 11.61 -2.22
N PRO A 104 16.49 11.25 -0.94
CA PRO A 104 17.17 11.94 0.15
C PRO A 104 18.68 11.88 -0.01
N LYS A 105 19.35 13.01 0.25
CA LYS A 105 20.82 13.00 0.42
C LYS A 105 21.16 12.39 1.78
N GLU A 106 22.36 11.82 1.91
CA GLU A 106 22.84 11.24 3.17
C GLU A 106 22.76 12.25 4.34
N THR A 107 23.04 13.53 4.07
CA THR A 107 22.94 14.61 5.07
C THR A 107 21.52 14.92 5.54
N GLU A 108 20.51 14.52 4.77
CA GLU A 108 19.08 14.74 5.03
C GLU A 108 18.41 13.56 5.74
N ILE A 109 19.11 12.43 5.89
CA ILE A 109 18.61 11.27 6.61
C ILE A 109 19.03 11.40 8.07
N LYS A 110 18.05 11.26 8.96
CA LYS A 110 18.22 11.48 10.40
C LYS A 110 17.59 10.37 11.21
N CYS A 111 18.25 10.00 12.30
CA CYS A 111 17.66 9.16 13.32
C CYS A 111 16.86 10.01 14.30
N ARG A 112 15.54 9.86 14.34
CA ARG A 112 14.65 10.57 15.27
C ARG A 112 13.68 9.59 15.88
N GLN A 113 13.56 9.62 17.21
CA GLN A 113 12.67 8.71 17.95
C GLN A 113 12.89 7.23 17.56
N ASN A 114 14.16 6.83 17.42
CA ASN A 114 14.57 5.49 16.99
C ASN A 114 14.04 5.06 15.61
N LYS A 115 13.75 6.02 14.72
CA LYS A 115 13.31 5.80 13.35
C LYS A 115 14.15 6.62 12.36
N CYS A 116 14.41 6.04 11.20
CA CYS A 116 15.08 6.75 10.11
C CYS A 116 14.06 7.61 9.37
N VAL A 117 14.28 8.92 9.36
CA VAL A 117 13.38 9.92 8.77
C VAL A 117 14.13 10.81 7.77
N TRP A 118 13.42 11.24 6.73
CA TRP A 118 13.93 12.22 5.76
C TRP A 118 13.56 13.64 6.21
N ILE A 119 14.57 14.45 6.49
CA ILE A 119 14.42 15.86 6.83
C ILE A 119 15.11 16.67 5.72
N PRO A 120 14.37 17.16 4.71
CA PRO A 120 14.96 17.92 3.61
C PRO A 120 15.66 19.17 4.16
N ALA A 121 16.81 19.51 3.59
CA ALA A 121 17.50 20.72 3.97
C ALA A 121 16.59 21.93 3.71
N VAL A 122 16.37 22.76 4.73
CA VAL A 122 15.69 24.04 4.50
C VAL A 122 16.62 24.88 3.63
N PRO A 123 16.21 25.28 2.41
CA PRO A 123 17.04 26.16 1.60
C PRO A 123 17.30 27.43 2.39
N SER A 124 18.57 27.86 2.44
CA SER A 124 18.95 29.08 3.14
C SER A 124 18.18 30.25 2.52
N PRO A 125 17.55 31.14 3.31
CA PRO A 125 16.73 32.25 2.78
C PRO A 125 17.49 33.27 1.92
N ASN A 126 18.80 33.07 1.70
CA ASN A 126 19.67 33.96 0.94
C ASN A 126 20.20 33.35 -0.37
N GLU A 127 19.70 32.19 -0.79
CA GLU A 127 20.02 31.62 -2.11
C GLU A 127 19.09 32.29 -3.15
N THR A 128 19.53 33.45 -3.67
CA THR A 128 18.90 34.09 -4.83
C THR A 128 18.97 33.15 -6.02
N ILE A 129 17.80 32.74 -6.51
CA ILE A 129 17.65 32.06 -7.79
C ILE A 129 17.96 33.09 -8.87
N GLU A 130 19.18 33.04 -9.42
CA GLU A 130 19.57 33.76 -10.65
C GLU A 130 19.10 33.03 -11.90
#